data_AF-A0A818CGH0-F1
#
_entry.id   AF-A0A818CGH0-F1
#
_cell.length_a   1.000
_cell.length_b   1.000
_cell.length_c   1.000
_cell.angle_alpha   90.00
_cell.angle_beta   90.00
_cell.angle_gamma   90.00
#
_symmetry.space_group_name_H-M   'P 1'
#
loop_
_entity.id
_entity.type
_entity.pdbx_description
1 polymer ?
#
loop_
_entity_poly.entity_id
_entity_poly.type
_entity_poly.pdbx_seq_one_letter_code
_entity_poly.pdbx_strand_id
1 'polypeptide(L)' 'MNDVSENDGPIEKNAREGQMQQADKFLQNTAKKQQLDDLSIDDNVLVPVPVADRGPADARNVLCVIMNIKIENIS' A
#
# COMPACT_ATOMS: atom_id res chain seq x y z
N MET A 1 17.49 14.55 -0.07
CA MET A 1 16.08 14.55 0.36
C MET A 1 15.47 15.85 -0.10
N ASN A 2 14.56 15.79 -1.08
CA ASN A 2 13.47 16.73 -1.36
C ASN A 2 13.00 16.50 -2.80
N ASP A 3 12.10 15.54 -3.00
CA ASP A 3 11.22 15.49 -4.17
C ASP A 3 9.79 15.60 -3.63
N VAL A 4 9.39 16.82 -3.29
CA VAL A 4 7.98 17.14 -3.10
C VAL A 4 7.55 17.76 -4.41
N SER A 5 6.89 16.97 -5.26
CA SER A 5 6.26 17.45 -6.49
C SER A 5 5.31 18.60 -6.15
N GLU A 6 5.66 19.83 -6.56
CA GLU A 6 4.87 21.06 -6.32
C GLU A 6 3.61 21.16 -7.18
N ASN A 7 3.17 20.07 -7.84
CA ASN A 7 2.09 20.09 -8.84
C ASN A 7 0.77 19.42 -8.42
N ASP A 8 0.62 18.99 -7.17
CA ASP A 8 -0.64 18.40 -6.72
C ASP A 8 -1.69 19.51 -6.51
N GLY A 9 -2.81 19.45 -7.23
CA GLY A 9 -3.97 20.28 -6.97
C GLY A 9 -4.53 20.05 -5.56
N PRO A 10 -5.36 20.97 -5.03
CA PRO A 10 -5.85 20.90 -3.65
C PRO A 10 -6.59 19.60 -3.32
N ILE A 11 -7.22 18.95 -4.32
CA ILE A 11 -7.91 17.66 -4.15
C ILE A 11 -6.91 16.51 -4.01
N GLU A 12 -5.90 16.45 -4.87
CA GLU A 12 -4.87 15.40 -4.86
C GLU A 12 -4.03 15.47 -3.58
N LYS A 13 -3.69 16.70 -3.15
CA LYS A 13 -3.02 16.93 -1.87
C LYS A 13 -3.84 16.42 -0.68
N ASN A 14 -5.13 16.75 -0.62
CA ASN A 14 -6.02 16.31 0.46
C ASN A 14 -6.22 14.78 0.46
N ALA A 15 -6.33 14.17 -0.72
CA ALA A 15 -6.43 12.72 -0.86
C ALA A 15 -5.17 12.01 -0.36
N ARG A 16 -3.98 12.51 -0.74
CA ARG A 16 -2.69 12.00 -0.28
C ARG A 16 -2.55 12.14 1.23
N GLU A 17 -2.85 13.30 1.79
CA GLU A 17 -2.80 13.54 3.24
C GLU A 17 -3.77 12.62 3.99
N GLY A 18 -4.97 12.40 3.47
CA GLY A 18 -5.94 11.47 4.05
C GLY A 18 -5.44 10.02 4.06
N GLN A 19 -4.81 9.56 2.96
CA GLN A 19 -4.21 8.23 2.88
C GLN A 19 -3.02 8.09 3.85
N MET A 20 -2.14 9.09 3.94
CA MET A 20 -1.03 9.09 4.88
C MET A 20 -1.53 9.03 6.34
N GLN A 21 -2.54 9.82 6.70
CA GLN A 21 -3.12 9.78 8.04
C GLN A 21 -3.76 8.43 8.38
N GLN A 22 -4.38 7.76 7.40
CA GLN A 22 -4.93 6.42 7.59
C GLN A 22 -3.82 5.38 7.77
N ALA A 23 -2.76 5.44 6.94
CA ALA A 23 -1.59 4.59 7.08
C ALA A 23 -0.93 4.77 8.45
N ASP A 24 -0.74 6.01 8.92
CA ASP A 24 -0.17 6.30 10.23
C ASP A 24 -1.02 5.73 11.38
N LYS A 25 -2.34 5.90 11.32
CA LYS A 25 -3.25 5.31 12.32
C LYS A 25 -3.19 3.78 12.30
N PHE A 26 -3.08 3.17 11.13
CA PHE A 26 -2.92 1.73 10.99
C PHE A 26 -1.60 1.28 11.60
N LEU A 27 -0.47 1.91 11.23
CA LEU A 27 0.85 1.62 11.77
C LEU A 27 0.88 1.74 13.30
N GLN A 28 0.32 2.81 13.86
CA GLN A 28 0.27 3.00 15.33
C GLN A 28 -0.55 1.92 16.04
N ASN A 29 -1.64 1.45 15.44
CA ASN A 29 -2.51 0.44 16.04
C ASN A 29 -1.98 -0.99 15.84
N THR A 30 -1.33 -1.24 14.71
CA THR A 30 -0.78 -2.54 14.34
C THR A 30 0.57 -2.76 15.01
N ALA A 31 1.51 -1.79 14.97
CA ALA A 31 2.82 -1.88 15.64
C ALA A 31 2.72 -2.08 17.16
N LYS A 32 1.63 -1.61 17.79
CA LYS A 32 1.35 -1.86 19.22
C LYS A 32 0.86 -3.29 19.51
N LYS A 33 0.44 -4.03 18.48
CA LYS A 33 -0.18 -5.36 18.60
C LYS A 33 0.62 -6.47 17.91
N GLN A 34 1.38 -6.15 16.86
CA GLN A 34 2.21 -7.02 16.03
C GLN A 34 3.30 -6.21 15.34
N GLN A 35 4.50 -6.77 15.17
CA GLN A 35 5.48 -6.21 14.24
C GLN A 35 4.97 -6.39 12.81
N LEU A 36 5.02 -5.33 12.03
CA LEU A 36 4.86 -5.41 10.59
C LEU A 36 6.23 -5.71 9.98
N ASP A 37 6.24 -6.57 8.97
CA ASP A 37 7.46 -6.83 8.22
C ASP A 37 7.79 -5.61 7.34
N ASP A 38 9.05 -5.18 7.35
CA ASP A 38 9.53 -4.17 6.42
C ASP A 38 9.53 -4.75 5.00
N LEU A 39 8.83 -4.07 4.08
CA LEU A 39 8.79 -4.45 2.67
C LEU A 39 9.72 -3.55 1.85
N SER A 40 10.47 -4.16 0.95
CA SER A 40 11.35 -3.51 -0.02
C SER A 40 10.78 -3.60 -1.44
N ILE A 41 11.22 -2.69 -2.31
CA ILE A 41 10.96 -2.83 -3.75
C ILE A 41 11.59 -4.14 -4.24
N ASP A 42 10.90 -4.81 -5.16
CA ASP A 42 11.19 -6.13 -5.72
C ASP A 42 10.92 -7.33 -4.79
N ASP A 43 10.38 -7.08 -3.60
CA ASP A 43 9.94 -8.17 -2.72
C ASP A 43 8.76 -8.94 -3.32
N ASN A 44 8.83 -10.26 -3.16
CA ASN A 44 7.77 -11.20 -3.49
C ASN A 44 7.01 -11.57 -2.21
N VAL A 45 5.78 -11.10 -2.09
CA VAL A 45 4.96 -11.28 -0.88
C VAL A 45 3.76 -12.15 -1.20
N LEU A 46 3.50 -13.16 -0.37
CA LEU A 46 2.26 -13.93 -0.43
C LEU A 46 1.22 -13.27 0.46
N VAL A 47 0.17 -12.72 -0.16
CA VAL A 47 -0.93 -12.08 0.55
C VAL A 47 -2.09 -13.07 0.67
N PRO A 48 -2.58 -13.37 1.89
CA PRO A 48 -3.69 -14.28 2.08
C PRO A 48 -5.00 -13.70 1.53
N VAL A 49 -5.74 -14.52 0.80
CA VAL A 49 -7.09 -14.18 0.32
C VAL A 49 -8.09 -14.47 1.44
N PRO A 50 -8.93 -13.49 1.84
CA PRO A 50 -9.95 -13.70 2.87
C PRO A 50 -10.87 -14.87 2.53
N VAL A 51 -11.22 -15.68 3.53
CA VAL A 51 -12.06 -16.88 3.33
C VAL A 51 -13.45 -16.51 2.76
N ALA A 52 -13.99 -15.35 3.13
CA ALA A 52 -15.28 -14.87 2.64
C ALA A 52 -15.28 -14.60 1.12
N ASP A 53 -14.12 -14.26 0.56
CA ASP A 53 -13.94 -13.92 -0.86
C ASP A 53 -13.44 -15.11 -1.68
N ARG A 54 -13.30 -16.29 -1.06
CA ARG A 54 -12.63 -17.46 -1.65
C ARG A 54 -13.60 -18.60 -1.91
N GLY A 55 -13.70 -19.02 -3.17
CA GLY A 55 -14.39 -20.24 -3.58
C GLY A 55 -13.64 -21.53 -3.23
N PRO A 56 -14.28 -22.70 -3.39
CA PRO A 56 -13.69 -23.99 -2.98
C PRO A 56 -12.36 -24.34 -3.67
N ALA A 57 -12.19 -23.89 -4.92
CA ALA A 57 -11.01 -24.16 -5.73
C ALA A 57 -10.02 -22.98 -5.77
N ASP A 58 -10.35 -21.87 -5.13
CA ASP A 58 -9.54 -20.65 -5.23
C ASP A 58 -8.29 -20.75 -4.35
N ALA A 59 -7.20 -20.17 -4.87
CA ALA A 59 -5.92 -20.13 -4.20
C ALA A 59 -6.03 -19.44 -2.84
N ARG A 60 -5.30 -19.97 -1.84
CA ARG A 60 -5.30 -19.41 -0.47
C ARG A 60 -4.56 -18.08 -0.38
N ASN A 61 -3.56 -17.88 -1.24
CA ASN A 61 -2.73 -16.68 -1.27
C ASN A 61 -2.56 -16.22 -2.72
N VAL A 62 -2.38 -14.91 -2.90
CA VAL A 62 -1.92 -14.31 -4.16
C VAL A 62 -0.46 -13.90 -4.01
N LEU A 63 0.31 -14.05 -5.09
CA LEU A 63 1.66 -13.54 -5.16
C LEU A 63 1.61 -12.07 -5.60
N CYS A 64 2.12 -11.20 -4.75
CA CYS A 64 2.27 -9.77 -5.02
C CYS A 64 3.76 -9.43 -5.14
N VAL A 65 4.08 -8.57 -6.10
CA VAL A 65 5.43 -8.03 -6.28
C VAL A 65 5.38 -6.54 -5.94
N ILE A 66 6.25 -6.08 -5.04
CA ILE A 66 6.31 -4.67 -4.66
C ILE A 66 7.09 -3.91 -5.74
N MET A 67 6.39 -3.12 -6.54
CA MET A 67 7.01 -2.34 -7.62
C MET A 67 6.90 -0.84 -7.34
N ASN A 68 7.95 -0.10 -7.72
CA ASN A 68 7.89 1.35 -7.72
C ASN A 68 7.21 1.85 -9.01
N ILE A 69 5.95 2.26 -8.91
CA ILE A 69 5.22 2.80 -10.05
C ILE A 69 5.50 4.30 -10.14
N LYS A 70 6.27 4.71 -11.16
CA LYS A 70 6.29 6.11 -11.59
C LYS A 70 5.05 6.36 -12.44
N ILE A 71 4.12 7.15 -11.91
CA ILE A 71 2.98 7.63 -12.70
C ILE A 71 3.51 8.78 -13.56
N GLU A 72 3.94 8.46 -14.78
CA GLU A 72 4.22 9.48 -15.79
C GLU A 72 2.89 9.90 -16.42
N ASN A 73 2.59 11.20 -16.37
CA ASN A 73 1.39 11.75 -17.01
C ASN A 73 1.48 11.46 -18.52
N ILE A 74 0.57 10.63 -19.02
CA ILE A 74 0.36 10.46 -20.45
C ILE A 74 -0.37 11.72 -20.93
N SER A 75 0.39 12.65 -21.50
CA SER A 75 -0.13 13.85 -22.18
C SER A 75 -0.71 13.52 -23.55
#